data_AF-A0A661B0R0-F1
#
_entry.id   AF-A0A661B0R0-F1
#
_cell.length_a   1.000
_cell.length_b   1.000
_cell.length_c   1.000
_cell.angle_alpha   90.00
_cell.angle_beta   90.00
_cell.angle_gamma   90.00
#
_symmetry.space_group_name_H-M   'P 1'
#
loop_
_entity.id
_entity.type
_entity.pdbx_description
1 polymer ?
#
loop_
_entity_poly.entity_id
_entity_poly.type
_entity_poly.pdbx_seq_one_letter_code
_entity_poly.pdbx_strand_id
1 'polypeptide(L)'
;LLTDFTPDIICIAFQNKYAHRLQKLFEFMKEDGKIVRKLDIKRLEEILNDVEDYSDKIFFGMISGIIENEEEVKKTLQKFRIEVKTPKEVIEEALKFIENSNL
;
A
#
# COMPACT_ATOMS: atom_id res chain seq x y z
N LEU A 1 13.08 19.72 -12.37
CA LEU A 1 12.99 19.50 -10.91
C LEU A 1 13.33 18.04 -10.65
N LEU A 2 14.53 17.76 -10.14
CA LEU A 2 14.91 16.46 -9.58
C LEU A 2 14.79 16.58 -8.06
N THR A 3 13.55 16.69 -7.58
CA THR A 3 13.24 16.74 -6.14
C THR A 3 12.76 15.37 -5.71
N ASP A 4 13.33 14.85 -4.62
CA ASP A 4 12.94 13.65 -3.91
C ASP A 4 11.42 13.62 -3.66
N PHE A 5 10.66 12.96 -4.54
CA PHE A 5 9.28 12.60 -4.28
C PHE A 5 9.27 11.23 -3.63
N THR A 6 9.78 11.14 -2.40
CA THR A 6 9.42 9.99 -1.57
C THR A 6 7.90 10.07 -1.38
N PRO A 7 7.13 9.06 -1.82
CA PRO A 7 5.68 9.15 -1.80
C PRO A 7 5.18 9.17 -0.34
N ASP A 8 4.08 9.86 -0.07
CA ASP A 8 3.48 9.86 1.28
C ASP A 8 2.85 8.52 1.64
N ILE A 9 2.38 7.78 0.63
CA ILE A 9 1.84 6.41 0.75
C ILE A 9 2.42 5.56 -0.38
N ILE A 10 2.85 4.35 -0.06
CA ILE A 10 3.38 3.39 -1.02
C ILE A 10 2.88 1.98 -0.69
N CYS A 11 2.58 1.20 -1.72
CA CYS A 11 2.41 -0.23 -1.61
C CYS A 11 3.23 -0.92 -2.69
N ILE A 12 4.05 -1.89 -2.30
CA ILE A 12 4.92 -2.65 -3.19
C ILE A 12 4.49 -4.11 -3.07
N ALA A 13 4.17 -4.75 -4.20
CA ALA A 13 3.88 -6.18 -4.24
C ALA A 13 4.85 -6.87 -5.20
N PHE A 14 5.49 -7.95 -4.73
CA PHE A 14 6.31 -8.83 -5.53
C PHE A 14 5.42 -9.92 -6.12
N GLN A 15 4.93 -9.66 -7.33
CA GLN A 15 3.93 -10.49 -8.00
C GLN A 15 4.57 -11.56 -8.88
N ASN A 16 4.09 -12.79 -8.78
CA ASN A 16 4.54 -13.93 -9.60
C ASN A 16 3.77 -14.06 -10.93
N LYS A 17 2.81 -13.17 -11.18
CA LYS A 17 2.12 -13.01 -12.47
C LYS A 17 1.92 -11.53 -12.79
N TYR A 18 1.82 -11.20 -14.07
CA TYR A 18 1.52 -9.84 -14.49
C TYR A 18 0.05 -9.49 -14.20
N ALA A 19 -0.17 -8.57 -13.27
CA ALA A 19 -1.51 -8.06 -12.94
C ALA A 19 -1.50 -6.55 -12.67
N HIS A 20 -2.52 -5.86 -13.20
CA HIS A 20 -2.66 -4.42 -13.02
C HIS A 20 -3.50 -4.03 -11.81
N ARG A 21 -3.92 -4.99 -10.99
CA ARG A 21 -4.92 -4.76 -9.93
C ARG A 21 -4.43 -3.79 -8.86
N LEU A 22 -3.15 -3.90 -8.47
CA LEU A 22 -2.54 -3.07 -7.42
C LEU A 22 -2.64 -1.56 -7.71
N GLN A 23 -2.67 -1.13 -8.97
CA GLN A 23 -2.77 0.29 -9.33
C GLN A 23 -4.08 0.94 -8.85
N LYS A 24 -5.08 0.15 -8.47
CA LYS A 24 -6.40 0.60 -8.00
C LYS A 24 -6.54 0.58 -6.47
N LEU A 25 -5.47 0.23 -5.75
CA LEU A 25 -5.45 0.08 -4.29
C LEU A 25 -5.87 1.35 -3.57
N PHE A 26 -5.34 2.49 -4.00
CA PHE A 26 -5.60 3.78 -3.38
C PHE A 26 -6.76 4.49 -4.08
N GLU A 27 -7.87 4.63 -3.37
CA GLU A 27 -9.00 5.46 -3.78
C GLU A 27 -9.45 6.27 -2.57
N PHE A 28 -9.66 7.56 -2.76
CA PHE A 28 -10.23 8.41 -1.73
C PHE A 28 -11.75 8.28 -1.71
N MET A 29 -12.33 8.30 -0.52
CA MET A 29 -13.78 8.33 -0.38
C MET A 29 -14.36 9.66 -0.87
N LYS A 30 -15.64 9.62 -1.24
CA LYS A 30 -16.45 10.80 -1.53
C LYS A 30 -17.54 10.95 -0.50
N GLU A 31 -17.59 12.09 0.16
CA GLU A 31 -18.66 12.49 1.09
C GLU A 31 -19.34 13.73 0.50
N ASP A 32 -20.66 13.71 0.35
CA ASP A 32 -21.46 14.77 -0.30
C ASP A 32 -20.90 15.24 -1.66
N GLY A 33 -20.41 14.27 -2.45
CA GLY A 33 -19.83 14.52 -3.78
C GLY A 33 -18.42 15.11 -3.78
N LYS A 34 -17.80 15.33 -2.61
CA LYS A 34 -16.44 15.86 -2.47
C LYS A 34 -15.47 14.77 -2.03
N ILE A 35 -14.26 14.81 -2.58
CA ILE A 35 -13.16 13.93 -2.14
C ILE A 35 -12.77 14.33 -0.72
N VAL A 36 -12.70 13.36 0.19
CA VAL A 36 -12.18 13.51 1.55
C VAL A 36 -10.87 12.75 1.69
N ARG A 37 -10.00 13.15 2.62
CA ARG A 37 -8.69 12.50 2.85
C ARG A 37 -8.82 11.19 3.62
N LYS A 38 -9.77 10.34 3.23
CA LYS A 38 -9.96 9.00 3.77
C LYS A 38 -9.84 7.99 2.64
N LEU A 39 -9.12 6.90 2.86
CA LEU A 39 -9.06 5.81 1.87
C LEU A 39 -10.33 4.95 1.96
N ASP A 40 -10.80 4.48 0.81
CA ASP A 40 -11.87 3.50 0.72
C ASP A 40 -11.38 2.14 1.24
N ILE A 41 -11.79 1.79 2.47
CA ILE A 41 -11.38 0.57 3.16
C ILE A 41 -11.86 -0.70 2.44
N LYS A 42 -13.09 -0.66 1.90
CA LYS A 42 -13.65 -1.81 1.20
C LYS A 42 -12.84 -2.10 -0.06
N ARG A 43 -12.54 -1.06 -0.83
CA ARG A 43 -11.70 -1.20 -2.02
C ARG A 43 -10.28 -1.65 -1.65
N LEU A 44 -9.68 -1.07 -0.62
CA LEU A 44 -8.37 -1.49 -0.12
C LEU A 44 -8.35 -3.00 0.16
N GLU A 45 -9.35 -3.51 0.90
CA GLU A 45 -9.48 -4.93 1.25
C GLU A 45 -9.71 -5.80 0.00
N GLU A 46 -10.61 -5.43 -0.91
CA GLU A 46 -10.89 -6.18 -2.15
C GLU A 46 -9.68 -6.25 -3.09
N ILE A 47 -8.87 -5.18 -3.17
CA ILE A 47 -7.65 -5.17 -3.99
C ILE A 47 -6.56 -6.02 -3.35
N LEU A 48 -6.36 -5.94 -2.03
CA LEU A 48 -5.36 -6.74 -1.33
C LEU A 48 -5.68 -8.23 -1.38
N ASN A 49 -6.95 -8.62 -1.19
CA ASN A 49 -7.37 -10.02 -1.30
C ASN A 49 -7.04 -10.62 -2.67
N ASP A 50 -7.28 -9.86 -3.74
CA ASP A 50 -6.95 -10.28 -5.10
C ASP A 50 -5.42 -10.37 -5.26
N VAL A 51 -4.68 -9.32 -4.88
CA VAL A 51 -3.23 -9.25 -5.09
C VAL A 51 -2.44 -10.27 -4.27
N GLU A 52 -2.89 -10.61 -3.05
CA GLU A 52 -2.21 -11.59 -2.18
C GLU A 52 -2.12 -12.99 -2.82
N ASP A 53 -3.13 -13.40 -3.59
CA ASP A 53 -3.17 -14.73 -4.26
C ASP A 53 -2.02 -14.97 -5.24
N TYR A 54 -1.34 -13.90 -5.67
CA TYR A 54 -0.24 -13.97 -6.64
C TYR A 54 0.92 -13.06 -6.26
N SER A 55 1.06 -12.73 -4.98
CA SER A 55 2.19 -11.97 -4.47
C SER A 55 2.94 -12.76 -3.41
N ASP A 56 4.24 -12.94 -3.62
CA ASP A 56 5.09 -13.61 -2.62
C ASP A 56 5.29 -12.70 -1.40
N LYS A 57 5.25 -11.39 -1.60
CA LYS A 57 5.39 -10.38 -0.55
C LYS A 57 4.69 -9.08 -0.91
N ILE A 58 4.01 -8.49 0.07
CA ILE A 58 3.43 -7.14 -0.02
C ILE A 58 4.00 -6.30 1.12
N PHE A 59 4.45 -5.09 0.79
CA PHE A 59 4.89 -4.07 1.74
C PHE A 59 4.00 -2.82 1.63
N PHE A 60 3.78 -2.14 2.74
CA PHE A 60 2.94 -0.95 2.79
C PHE A 60 3.56 0.13 3.68
N GLY A 61 3.67 1.35 3.14
CA GLY A 61 4.32 2.48 3.78
C GLY A 61 3.42 3.70 3.75
N MET A 62 3.38 4.44 4.86
CA MET A 62 2.56 5.62 4.99
C MET A 62 3.15 6.61 6.00
N ILE A 63 3.16 7.90 5.66
CA ILE A 63 3.47 8.98 6.62
C ILE A 63 2.24 9.23 7.50
N SER A 64 2.42 9.26 8.82
CA SER A 64 1.32 9.53 9.75
C SER A 64 0.64 10.87 9.48
N GLY A 65 -0.69 10.89 9.54
CA GLY A 65 -1.51 12.08 9.31
C GLY A 65 -1.75 12.43 7.83
N ILE A 66 -1.30 11.58 6.89
CA ILE A 66 -1.61 11.78 5.46
C ILE A 66 -3.08 11.49 5.12
N ILE A 67 -3.74 10.62 5.90
CA ILE A 67 -5.17 10.29 5.78
C ILE A 67 -5.84 10.33 7.14
N GLU A 68 -7.13 10.66 7.13
CA GLU A 68 -7.94 10.83 8.34
C GLU A 68 -8.34 9.49 8.98
N ASN A 69 -8.49 8.43 8.18
CA ASN A 69 -8.87 7.08 8.65
C ASN A 69 -7.67 6.12 8.77
N GLU A 70 -6.52 6.63 9.21
CA GLU A 70 -5.27 5.88 9.37
C GLU A 70 -5.44 4.60 10.21
N GLU A 71 -6.17 4.65 11.32
CA GLU A 71 -6.38 3.49 12.19
C GLU A 71 -7.24 2.40 11.54
N GLU A 72 -8.19 2.76 10.67
CA GLU A 72 -8.96 1.79 9.91
C GLU A 72 -8.09 1.12 8.83
N VAL A 73 -7.25 1.89 8.15
CA VAL A 73 -6.29 1.38 7.17
C VAL A 73 -5.31 0.40 7.82
N LYS A 74 -4.73 0.76 8.98
CA LYS A 74 -3.83 -0.13 9.74
C LYS A 74 -4.52 -1.44 10.13
N LYS A 75 -5.75 -1.38 10.64
CA LYS A 75 -6.53 -2.58 11.00
C LYS A 75 -6.78 -3.48 9.80
N THR A 76 -7.12 -2.90 8.65
CA THR A 76 -7.33 -3.67 7.42
C THR A 76 -6.03 -4.33 6.96
N LEU A 77 -4.91 -3.61 6.92
CA LEU A 77 -3.60 -4.16 6.55
C LEU A 77 -3.12 -5.26 7.48
N GLN A 78 -3.42 -5.17 8.79
CA GLN A 78 -3.12 -6.23 9.75
C GLN A 78 -3.83 -7.56 9.41
N LYS A 79 -5.03 -7.54 8.81
CA LYS A 79 -5.71 -8.76 8.35
C LYS A 79 -4.86 -9.54 7.33
N PHE A 80 -4.10 -8.82 6.52
CA PHE A 80 -3.17 -9.34 5.50
C PHE A 80 -1.75 -9.53 6.05
N ARG A 81 -1.55 -9.42 7.38
CA ARG A 81 -0.23 -9.51 8.03
C ARG A 81 0.78 -8.49 7.49
N ILE A 82 0.29 -7.34 7.01
CA ILE A 82 1.10 -6.24 6.53
C ILE A 82 1.27 -5.23 7.65
N GLU A 83 2.51 -5.01 8.08
CA GLU A 83 2.88 -3.94 9.00
C GLU A 83 3.00 -2.61 8.25
N VAL A 84 2.45 -1.54 8.83
CA VAL A 84 2.56 -0.18 8.27
C VAL A 84 3.86 0.46 8.76
N LYS A 85 4.73 0.83 7.83
CA LYS A 85 6.00 1.52 8.11
C LYS A 85 6.04 2.88 7.42
N THR A 86 7.14 3.61 7.55
CA THR A 86 7.36 4.78 6.69
C THR A 86 7.67 4.33 5.25
N PRO A 87 7.37 5.15 4.23
CA PRO A 87 7.70 4.85 2.84
C PRO A 87 9.18 4.55 2.62
N LYS A 88 10.08 5.24 3.35
CA LYS A 88 11.52 4.97 3.32
C LYS A 88 11.85 3.55 3.77
N GLU A 89 11.35 3.14 4.93
CA GLU A 89 11.58 1.79 5.48
C GLU A 89 11.04 0.72 4.54
N VAL A 90 9.88 0.95 3.92
CA VAL A 90 9.31 0.02 2.93
C VAL A 90 10.19 -0.15 1.70
N ILE A 91 10.75 0.93 1.19
CA ILE A 91 11.68 0.87 0.06
C ILE A 91 12.94 0.08 0.46
N GLU A 92 13.51 0.35 1.63
CA GLU A 92 14.68 -0.37 2.15
C GLU A 92 14.38 -1.87 2.34
N GLU A 93 13.20 -2.24 2.83
CA GLU A 93 12.79 -3.64 2.99
C GLU A 93 12.52 -4.34 1.66
N ALA A 94 11.91 -3.65 0.70
CA ALA A 94 11.70 -4.19 -0.64
C ALA A 94 13.03 -4.46 -1.35
N LEU A 95 14.02 -3.55 -1.21
CA LEU A 95 15.37 -3.76 -1.77
C LEU A 95 16.06 -4.96 -1.11
N LYS A 96 16.05 -5.05 0.22
CA LYS A 96 16.58 -6.21 0.94
C LYS A 96 15.89 -7.51 0.53
N PHE A 97 14.58 -7.47 0.26
CA PHE A 97 13.84 -8.64 -0.19
C PHE A 97 14.32 -9.11 -1.56
N ILE A 98 14.62 -8.20 -2.50
CA ILE A 98 15.21 -8.53 -3.81
C ILE A 98 16.60 -9.15 -3.63
N GLU A 99 17.47 -8.51 -2.85
CA GLU A 99 18.85 -8.97 -2.61
C GLU A 99 18.89 -10.39 -2.01
N ASN A 100 17.97 -10.70 -1.09
CA ASN A 100 17.90 -12.01 -0.45
C ASN A 100 17.18 -13.08 -1.28
N SER A 101 16.28 -12.68 -2.18
CA SER A 101 15.47 -13.60 -2.96
C SER A 101 16.17 -14.13 -4.22
N ASN A 102 17.38 -13.64 -4.57
CA ASN A 102 18.04 -13.92 -5.85
C ASN A 102 17.07 -13.78 -7.05
N LEU A 103 16.16 -12.79 -6.98
CA LEU A 103 15.25 -12.41 -8.07
C LEU A 103 16.02 -11.76 -9.23
#